data_AF-A0A851TTC9-F1
#
_entry.id   AF-A0A851TTC9-F1
#
_cell.length_a   1.000
_cell.length_b   1.000
_cell.length_c   1.000
_cell.angle_alpha   90.00
_cell.angle_beta   90.00
_cell.angle_gamma   90.00
#
_symmetry.space_group_name_H-M   'P 1'
#
loop_
_entity.id
_entity.type
_entity.pdbx_description
1 polymer ?
#
loop_
_entity_poly.entity_id
_entity_poly.type
_entity_poly.pdbx_seq_one_letter_code
_entity_poly.pdbx_strand_id
1 'polypeptide(L)'
;AEPLAWAPGPAQAAALLEEAADLLVLHRDFAAAVERCEAGCDSLASAPASCPGPAAEPGPSPEPGPESFAEVKCSLCVVGIQALAELNRWREVLSWVLQYYHVPEHLPPKLLELCILLYGRVREPQVMLEVGSSWLRAPANQSLPEFSSLLQLFLAQVLLPLGRFEGAEELVQGCAVLDSQQQLEFLSTIRESRRRWAQQEETHSAAEEQQEPATETLLGVLSQKLLTMLTLLRRTLRSMSNHFYLLPYKKMLLATFLLYLVVVRLDPASPTSLPFIYKLVQLFRQAWAAVLSPVHRPPIRD
;
A
#
# COMPACT_ATOMS: atom_id res chain seq x y z
N ALA A 1 31.48 -28.73 20.32
CA ALA A 1 31.28 -27.57 19.44
C ALA A 1 31.24 -28.10 18.03
N GLU A 2 30.04 -28.36 17.52
CA GLU A 2 29.80 -28.75 16.13
C GLU A 2 29.95 -27.52 15.23
N PRO A 3 30.50 -27.66 14.00
CA PRO A 3 30.52 -26.56 13.06
C PRO A 3 29.11 -26.39 12.49
N LEU A 4 28.52 -25.21 12.71
CA LEU A 4 27.34 -24.73 11.98
C LEU A 4 27.68 -24.73 10.50
N ALA A 5 27.23 -25.75 9.78
CA ALA A 5 27.22 -25.77 8.33
C ALA A 5 26.31 -24.63 7.86
N TRP A 6 26.89 -23.54 7.37
CA TRP A 6 26.13 -22.51 6.67
C TRP A 6 25.42 -23.17 5.50
N ALA A 7 24.08 -23.22 5.55
CA ALA A 7 23.28 -23.65 4.42
C ALA A 7 23.65 -22.76 3.20
N PRO A 8 23.75 -23.32 2.00
CA PRO A 8 23.98 -22.51 0.80
C PRO A 8 22.87 -21.46 0.72
N GLY A 9 23.23 -20.19 0.51
CA GLY A 9 22.32 -19.04 0.45
C GLY A 9 20.95 -19.32 -0.21
N PRO A 10 20.86 -19.99 -1.37
CA PRO A 10 19.57 -20.30 -2.00
C PRO A 10 18.67 -21.25 -1.19
N ALA A 11 19.21 -22.26 -0.49
CA ALA A 11 18.41 -23.16 0.34
C ALA A 11 17.86 -22.44 1.58
N GLN A 12 18.66 -21.54 2.17
CA GLN A 12 18.21 -20.70 3.27
C GLN A 12 17.10 -19.73 2.83
N ALA A 13 17.26 -19.10 1.67
CA ALA A 13 16.26 -18.19 1.13
C ALA A 13 14.93 -18.91 0.80
N ALA A 14 15.00 -20.14 0.31
CA ALA A 14 13.82 -20.96 0.06
C ALA A 14 13.07 -21.31 1.37
N ALA A 15 13.79 -21.67 2.43
CA ALA A 15 13.17 -21.89 3.74
C ALA A 15 12.51 -20.61 4.29
N LEU A 16 13.18 -19.46 4.14
CA LEU A 16 12.62 -18.17 4.54
C LEU A 16 11.38 -17.78 3.71
N LEU A 17 11.34 -18.15 2.43
CA LEU A 17 10.17 -17.97 1.58
C LEU A 17 8.97 -18.79 2.06
N GLU A 18 9.19 -20.06 2.41
CA GLU A 18 8.13 -20.92 2.97
C GLU A 18 7.58 -20.33 4.27
N GLU A 19 8.47 -19.93 5.18
CA GLU A 19 8.08 -19.28 6.44
C GLU A 19 7.33 -17.96 6.20
N ALA A 20 7.76 -17.14 5.23
CA ALA A 20 7.09 -15.90 4.88
C ALA A 20 5.68 -16.15 4.31
N ALA A 21 5.52 -17.18 3.47
CA ALA A 21 4.23 -17.56 2.92
C ALA A 21 3.27 -18.05 4.02
N ASP A 22 3.76 -18.84 4.98
CA ASP A 22 2.96 -19.28 6.14
C ASP A 22 2.54 -18.12 7.04
N LEU A 23 3.42 -17.14 7.25
CA LEU A 23 3.11 -15.93 8.01
C LEU A 23 2.06 -15.07 7.29
N LEU A 24 2.17 -14.92 5.97
CA LEU A 24 1.22 -14.19 5.14
C LEU A 24 -0.17 -14.85 5.12
N VAL A 25 -0.23 -16.16 4.84
CA VAL A 25 -1.49 -16.85 4.55
C VAL A 25 -2.16 -17.40 5.81
N LEU A 26 -1.42 -18.09 6.67
CA LEU A 26 -1.99 -18.80 7.83
C LEU A 26 -2.10 -17.88 9.05
N HIS A 27 -1.02 -17.18 9.37
CA HIS A 27 -0.94 -16.38 10.59
C HIS A 27 -1.43 -14.94 10.41
N ARG A 28 -1.46 -14.45 9.17
CA ARG A 28 -1.75 -13.05 8.81
C ARG A 28 -0.84 -12.07 9.54
N ASP A 29 0.38 -12.50 9.83
CA ASP A 29 1.42 -11.65 10.40
C ASP A 29 2.23 -11.05 9.24
N PHE A 30 1.66 -10.00 8.65
CA PHE A 30 2.22 -9.35 7.47
C PHE A 30 3.55 -8.65 7.77
N ALA A 31 3.74 -8.14 8.99
CA ALA A 31 4.98 -7.50 9.38
C ALA A 31 6.12 -8.53 9.44
N ALA A 32 5.89 -9.66 10.11
CA ALA A 32 6.86 -10.74 10.14
C ALA A 32 7.11 -11.33 8.75
N ALA A 33 6.07 -11.45 7.91
CA ALA A 33 6.23 -11.93 6.53
C ALA A 33 7.20 -11.03 5.73
N VAL A 34 7.08 -9.70 5.83
CA VAL A 34 8.01 -8.76 5.18
C VAL A 34 9.43 -8.94 5.70
N GLU A 35 9.63 -9.02 7.02
CA GLU A 35 10.96 -9.22 7.62
C GLU A 35 11.63 -10.52 7.10
N ARG A 36 10.86 -11.59 6.92
CA ARG A 36 11.37 -12.85 6.33
C ARG A 36 11.68 -12.72 4.85
N CYS A 37 10.87 -11.99 4.08
CA CYS A 37 11.18 -11.68 2.69
C CYS A 37 12.50 -10.91 2.55
N GLU A 38 12.72 -9.90 3.40
CA GLU A 38 13.94 -9.10 3.42
C GLU A 38 15.16 -9.94 3.77
N ALA A 39 15.09 -10.73 4.85
CA ALA A 39 16.15 -11.66 5.23
C ALA A 39 16.47 -12.68 4.12
N GLY A 40 15.44 -13.17 3.41
CA GLY A 40 15.59 -14.05 2.26
C GLY A 40 16.36 -13.36 1.13
N CYS A 41 15.95 -12.16 0.73
CA CYS A 41 16.63 -11.38 -0.31
C CYS A 41 18.08 -11.01 0.06
N ASP A 42 18.35 -10.72 1.33
CA ASP A 42 19.70 -10.40 1.81
C ASP A 42 20.62 -11.63 1.82
N SER A 43 20.09 -12.80 2.17
CA SER A 43 20.82 -14.07 2.10
C SER A 43 21.23 -14.41 0.65
N LEU A 44 20.37 -14.03 -0.30
CA LEU A 44 20.61 -14.20 -1.73
C LEU A 44 21.70 -13.23 -2.22
N ALA A 45 21.66 -11.96 -1.80
CA ALA A 45 22.67 -10.96 -2.15
C ALA A 45 24.07 -11.27 -1.57
N SER A 46 24.12 -11.97 -0.44
CA SER A 46 25.35 -12.34 0.26
C SER A 46 26.00 -13.63 -0.28
N ALA A 47 25.32 -14.36 -1.18
CA ALA A 47 25.89 -15.55 -1.79
C ALA A 47 27.07 -15.13 -2.69
N PRO A 48 28.30 -15.66 -2.48
CA PRO A 48 29.44 -15.27 -3.29
C PRO A 48 29.15 -15.67 -4.74
N ALA A 49 29.18 -14.68 -5.64
CA ALA A 49 29.19 -14.92 -7.08
C ALA A 49 30.33 -15.91 -7.37
N SER A 50 29.96 -17.14 -7.70
CA SER A 50 30.89 -18.24 -7.94
C SER A 50 31.90 -17.76 -8.98
N CYS A 51 33.18 -17.76 -8.58
CA CYS A 51 34.29 -17.54 -9.49
C CYS A 51 34.17 -18.50 -10.69
N PRO A 52 34.48 -18.10 -11.94
CA PRO A 52 34.65 -19.05 -13.02
C PRO A 52 35.97 -19.81 -12.80
N GLY A 53 35.92 -20.83 -11.95
CA GLY A 53 36.96 -21.85 -11.83
C GLY A 53 36.84 -22.87 -12.97
N PRO A 54 37.95 -23.49 -13.41
CA PRO A 54 37.95 -24.29 -14.62
C PRO A 54 37.09 -25.55 -14.46
N ALA A 55 36.38 -25.88 -15.55
CA ALA A 55 35.58 -27.08 -15.78
C ALA A 55 35.78 -28.21 -14.75
N ALA A 56 34.86 -28.28 -13.78
CA ALA A 56 34.71 -29.43 -12.91
C ALA A 56 33.66 -30.39 -13.49
N GLU A 57 34.05 -31.66 -13.53
CA GLU A 57 33.36 -32.85 -14.04
C GLU A 57 31.86 -32.96 -13.69
N PRO A 58 31.06 -33.65 -14.51
CA PRO A 58 29.63 -33.83 -14.29
C PRO A 58 29.36 -34.87 -13.20
N GLY A 59 29.38 -34.44 -11.93
CA GLY A 59 28.84 -35.18 -10.80
C GLY A 59 27.35 -34.86 -10.55
N PRO A 60 26.52 -35.81 -10.08
CA PRO A 60 25.10 -35.59 -9.81
C PRO A 60 24.93 -34.94 -8.43
N SER A 61 25.34 -33.67 -8.30
CA SER A 61 25.02 -32.84 -7.13
C SER A 61 23.96 -31.81 -7.52
N PRO A 62 22.87 -31.66 -6.75
CA PRO A 62 21.80 -30.71 -7.04
C PRO A 62 22.21 -29.33 -6.54
N GLU A 63 23.23 -28.73 -7.15
CA GLU A 63 23.54 -27.32 -6.92
C GLU A 63 22.48 -26.48 -7.64
N PRO A 64 21.75 -25.59 -6.95
CA PRO A 64 20.72 -24.76 -7.58
C PRO A 64 21.38 -23.80 -8.57
N GLY A 65 21.00 -23.91 -9.85
CA GLY A 65 21.46 -23.02 -10.90
C GLY A 65 21.01 -21.56 -10.69
N PRO A 66 21.59 -20.60 -11.44
CA PRO A 66 21.24 -19.18 -11.35
C PRO A 66 19.75 -18.89 -11.59
N GLU A 67 19.06 -19.76 -12.34
CA GLU A 67 17.63 -19.67 -12.60
C GLU A 67 16.78 -19.91 -11.33
N SER A 68 17.18 -20.87 -10.49
CA SER A 68 16.51 -21.16 -9.21
C SER A 68 16.65 -19.99 -8.24
N PHE A 69 17.81 -19.33 -8.23
CA PHE A 69 18.03 -18.15 -7.40
C PHE A 69 17.12 -16.97 -7.80
N ALA A 70 17.00 -16.70 -9.11
CA ALA A 70 16.14 -15.64 -9.62
C ALA A 70 14.66 -15.90 -9.34
N GLU A 71 14.23 -17.17 -9.41
CA GLU A 71 12.87 -17.59 -9.10
C GLU A 71 12.53 -17.43 -7.61
N VAL A 72 13.43 -17.85 -6.70
CA VAL A 72 13.25 -17.66 -5.25
C VAL A 72 13.21 -16.19 -4.89
N LYS A 73 14.10 -15.36 -5.46
CA LYS A 73 14.07 -13.90 -5.29
C LYS A 73 12.75 -13.28 -5.75
N CYS A 74 12.27 -13.68 -6.92
CA CYS A 74 11.00 -13.21 -7.46
C CYS A 74 9.85 -13.58 -6.50
N SER A 75 9.81 -14.82 -6.03
CA SER A 75 8.77 -15.31 -5.11
C SER A 75 8.79 -14.59 -3.76
N LEU A 76 9.97 -14.33 -3.19
CA LEU A 76 10.12 -13.51 -1.98
C LEU A 76 9.56 -12.11 -2.20
N CYS A 77 9.82 -11.49 -3.36
CA CYS A 77 9.28 -10.18 -3.68
C CYS A 77 7.75 -10.22 -3.88
N VAL A 78 7.18 -11.28 -4.45
CA VAL A 78 5.72 -11.43 -4.58
C VAL A 78 5.06 -11.43 -3.20
N VAL A 79 5.55 -12.26 -2.28
CA VAL A 79 5.04 -12.35 -0.90
C VAL A 79 5.22 -11.02 -0.17
N GLY A 80 6.37 -10.37 -0.31
CA GLY A 80 6.65 -9.07 0.29
C GLY A 80 5.74 -7.95 -0.23
N ILE A 81 5.48 -7.89 -1.54
CA ILE A 81 4.52 -6.94 -2.13
C ILE A 81 3.13 -7.15 -1.54
N GLN A 82 2.68 -8.40 -1.46
CA GLN A 82 1.37 -8.74 -0.91
C GLN A 82 1.27 -8.32 0.56
N ALA A 83 2.27 -8.65 1.38
CA ALA A 83 2.30 -8.28 2.78
C ALA A 83 2.34 -6.75 3.00
N LEU A 84 3.13 -6.01 2.21
CA LEU A 84 3.15 -4.55 2.23
C LEU A 84 1.80 -3.94 1.82
N ALA A 85 1.12 -4.53 0.84
CA ALA A 85 -0.22 -4.10 0.45
C ALA A 85 -1.24 -4.31 1.58
N GLU A 86 -1.22 -5.47 2.27
CA GLU A 86 -2.08 -5.76 3.42
C GLU A 86 -1.79 -4.85 4.63
N LEU A 87 -0.54 -4.42 4.81
CA LEU A 87 -0.15 -3.41 5.80
C LEU A 87 -0.55 -1.97 5.41
N ASN A 88 -1.20 -1.78 4.26
CA ASN A 88 -1.48 -0.46 3.68
C ASN A 88 -0.22 0.40 3.47
N ARG A 89 0.94 -0.24 3.31
CA ARG A 89 2.25 0.36 2.99
C ARG A 89 2.54 0.30 1.49
N TRP A 90 1.49 0.37 0.67
CA TRP A 90 1.59 0.25 -0.79
C TRP A 90 2.49 1.31 -1.43
N ARG A 91 2.63 2.49 -0.83
CA ARG A 91 3.52 3.57 -1.30
C ARG A 91 4.99 3.18 -1.31
N GLU A 92 5.37 2.27 -0.42
CA GLU A 92 6.77 1.84 -0.24
C GLU A 92 7.14 0.69 -1.19
N VAL A 93 6.13 0.00 -1.76
CA VAL A 93 6.30 -1.23 -2.54
C VAL A 93 7.29 -1.03 -3.68
N LEU A 94 7.17 0.06 -4.43
CA LEU A 94 8.01 0.25 -5.62
C LEU A 94 9.47 0.50 -5.23
N SER A 95 9.73 1.37 -4.26
CA SER A 95 11.07 1.59 -3.71
C SER A 95 11.65 0.32 -3.09
N TRP A 96 10.82 -0.46 -2.39
CA TRP A 96 11.21 -1.70 -1.73
C TRP A 96 11.60 -2.78 -2.75
N VAL A 97 10.85 -2.98 -3.83
CA VAL A 97 11.23 -3.94 -4.87
C VAL A 97 12.48 -3.47 -5.63
N LEU A 98 12.55 -2.18 -5.97
CA LEU A 98 13.68 -1.64 -6.72
C LEU A 98 14.99 -1.65 -5.94
N GLN A 99 14.98 -1.75 -4.60
CA GLN A 99 16.22 -1.91 -3.84
C GLN A 99 16.96 -3.22 -4.19
N TYR A 100 16.21 -4.25 -4.63
CA TYR A 100 16.77 -5.55 -5.00
C TYR A 100 17.10 -5.69 -6.49
N TYR A 101 16.34 -5.02 -7.38
CA TYR A 101 16.54 -5.11 -8.83
C TYR A 101 17.28 -3.91 -9.42
N HIS A 102 17.44 -2.85 -8.63
CA HIS A 102 18.10 -1.56 -8.89
C HIS A 102 17.44 -0.71 -9.98
N VAL A 103 17.15 -1.31 -11.13
CA VAL A 103 16.64 -0.64 -12.33
C VAL A 103 15.31 -1.26 -12.74
N PRO A 104 14.31 -0.45 -13.11
CA PRO A 104 13.00 -0.92 -13.57
C PRO A 104 13.07 -2.00 -14.64
N GLU A 105 14.01 -1.88 -15.58
CA GLU A 105 14.15 -2.76 -16.74
C GLU A 105 14.46 -4.21 -16.36
N HIS A 106 15.05 -4.44 -15.18
CA HIS A 106 15.38 -5.77 -14.67
C HIS A 106 14.26 -6.42 -13.84
N LEU A 107 13.12 -5.73 -13.66
CA LEU A 107 12.00 -6.32 -12.95
C LEU A 107 11.47 -7.55 -13.71
N PRO A 108 11.26 -8.69 -13.04
CA PRO A 108 10.56 -9.82 -13.62
C PRO A 108 9.13 -9.39 -14.04
N PRO A 109 8.59 -9.94 -15.15
CA PRO A 109 7.24 -9.64 -15.63
C PRO A 109 6.18 -9.71 -14.54
N LYS A 110 6.27 -10.73 -13.67
CA LYS A 110 5.33 -10.95 -12.58
C LYS A 110 5.32 -9.83 -11.54
N LEU A 111 6.49 -9.28 -11.19
CA LEU A 111 6.57 -8.19 -10.23
C LEU A 111 6.02 -6.89 -10.81
N LEU A 112 6.30 -6.62 -12.10
CA LEU A 112 5.72 -5.46 -12.78
C LEU A 112 4.19 -5.56 -12.85
N GLU A 113 3.66 -6.73 -13.21
CA GLU A 113 2.22 -7.01 -13.24
C GLU A 113 1.55 -6.66 -11.90
N LEU A 114 2.10 -7.20 -10.80
CA LEU A 114 1.59 -6.98 -9.46
C LEU A 114 1.64 -5.50 -9.06
N CYS A 115 2.72 -4.79 -9.38
CA CYS A 115 2.83 -3.37 -9.11
C CYS A 115 1.76 -2.57 -9.89
N ILE A 116 1.59 -2.83 -11.20
CA ILE A 116 0.56 -2.16 -12.00
C ILE A 116 -0.83 -2.40 -11.41
N LEU A 117 -1.15 -3.65 -11.05
CA LEU A 117 -2.43 -4.01 -10.46
C LEU A 117 -2.66 -3.33 -9.11
N LEU A 118 -1.64 -3.30 -8.23
CA LEU A 118 -1.71 -2.65 -6.93
C LEU A 118 -1.99 -1.14 -7.07
N TYR A 119 -1.19 -0.43 -7.87
CA TYR A 119 -1.32 1.01 -8.06
C TYR A 119 -2.63 1.39 -8.79
N GLY A 120 -3.09 0.55 -9.72
CA GLY A 120 -4.43 0.69 -10.30
C GLY A 120 -5.53 0.51 -9.26
N ARG A 121 -5.40 -0.47 -8.34
CA ARG A 121 -6.37 -0.75 -7.28
C ARG A 121 -6.51 0.40 -6.27
N VAL A 122 -5.40 1.02 -5.89
CA VAL A 122 -5.40 2.19 -4.98
C VAL A 122 -5.68 3.52 -5.70
N ARG A 123 -5.99 3.47 -7.01
CA ARG A 123 -6.28 4.64 -7.86
C ARG A 123 -5.14 5.66 -7.92
N GLU A 124 -3.91 5.18 -7.81
CA GLU A 124 -2.70 5.98 -8.04
C GLU A 124 -1.83 5.39 -9.18
N PRO A 125 -2.40 5.14 -10.38
CA PRO A 125 -1.65 4.52 -11.47
C PRO A 125 -0.50 5.39 -11.99
N GLN A 126 -0.50 6.70 -11.73
CA GLN A 126 0.56 7.62 -12.13
C GLN A 126 1.95 7.22 -11.63
N VAL A 127 2.04 6.52 -10.49
CA VAL A 127 3.30 6.05 -9.92
C VAL A 127 4.00 5.06 -10.86
N MET A 128 3.24 4.34 -11.68
CA MET A 128 3.77 3.33 -12.60
C MET A 128 4.18 3.88 -13.96
N LEU A 129 3.96 5.17 -14.26
CA LEU A 129 4.25 5.74 -15.59
C LEU A 129 5.71 5.55 -16.00
N GLU A 130 6.65 5.99 -15.18
CA GLU A 130 8.08 5.92 -15.50
C GLU A 130 8.56 4.47 -15.53
N VAL A 131 8.25 3.69 -14.49
CA VAL A 131 8.70 2.30 -14.35
C VAL A 131 8.16 1.40 -15.46
N GLY A 132 6.87 1.49 -15.76
CA GLY A 132 6.26 0.71 -16.83
C GLY A 132 6.76 1.14 -18.21
N SER A 133 6.96 2.44 -18.45
CA SER A 133 7.48 2.93 -19.73
C SER A 133 8.93 2.52 -19.97
N SER A 134 9.78 2.60 -18.94
CA SER A 134 11.16 2.10 -18.98
C SER A 134 11.21 0.62 -19.29
N TRP A 135 10.42 -0.18 -18.57
CA TRP A 135 10.38 -1.63 -18.76
C TRP A 135 9.92 -2.03 -20.17
N LEU A 136 8.87 -1.38 -20.70
CA LEU A 136 8.31 -1.69 -22.03
C LEU A 136 9.21 -1.24 -23.18
N ARG A 137 10.02 -0.19 -23.00
CA ARG A 137 10.99 0.26 -24.03
C ARG A 137 12.27 -0.58 -24.04
N ALA A 138 12.58 -1.29 -22.95
CA ALA A 138 13.79 -2.09 -22.86
C ALA A 138 13.78 -3.25 -23.89
N PRO A 139 14.78 -3.34 -24.78
CA PRO A 139 14.78 -4.34 -25.86
C PRO A 139 14.83 -5.78 -25.34
N ALA A 140 15.46 -6.01 -24.19
CA ALA A 140 15.53 -7.32 -23.54
C ALA A 140 14.14 -7.84 -23.12
N ASN A 141 13.21 -6.94 -22.78
CA ASN A 141 11.87 -7.30 -22.32
C ASN A 141 10.89 -7.52 -23.47
N GLN A 142 11.16 -6.94 -24.64
CA GLN A 142 10.29 -7.07 -25.80
C GLN A 142 10.22 -8.51 -26.32
N SER A 143 11.27 -9.31 -26.14
CA SER A 143 11.28 -10.72 -26.54
C SER A 143 10.55 -11.66 -25.56
N LEU A 144 10.07 -11.15 -24.42
CA LEU A 144 9.41 -11.98 -23.41
C LEU A 144 7.98 -12.35 -23.86
N PRO A 145 7.51 -13.58 -23.60
CA PRO A 145 6.16 -14.00 -23.96
C PRO A 145 5.07 -13.19 -23.23
N GLU A 146 5.36 -12.68 -22.03
CA GLU A 146 4.45 -11.84 -21.23
C GLU A 146 4.41 -10.38 -21.70
N PHE A 147 5.24 -9.98 -22.68
CA PHE A 147 5.34 -8.58 -23.09
C PHE A 147 3.99 -8.01 -23.56
N SER A 148 3.29 -8.74 -24.45
CA SER A 148 2.02 -8.28 -25.03
C SER A 148 0.92 -8.11 -23.98
N SER A 149 0.82 -9.05 -23.03
CA SER A 149 -0.16 -8.96 -21.94
C SER A 149 0.17 -7.84 -20.96
N LEU A 150 1.46 -7.61 -20.66
CA LEU A 150 1.89 -6.49 -19.82
C LEU A 150 1.68 -5.14 -20.50
N LEU A 151 1.91 -5.03 -21.80
CA LEU A 151 1.60 -3.84 -22.57
C LEU A 151 0.10 -3.54 -22.51
N GLN A 152 -0.75 -4.54 -22.72
CA GLN A 152 -2.20 -4.40 -22.61
C GLN A 152 -2.61 -3.93 -21.20
N LEU A 153 -2.04 -4.54 -20.17
CA LEU A 153 -2.31 -4.19 -18.78
C LEU A 153 -1.88 -2.74 -18.49
N PHE A 154 -0.69 -2.33 -18.93
CA PHE A 154 -0.17 -0.99 -18.74
C PHE A 154 -1.01 0.07 -19.46
N LEU A 155 -1.44 -0.21 -20.69
CA LEU A 155 -2.37 0.65 -21.42
C LEU A 155 -3.68 0.81 -20.64
N ALA A 156 -4.30 -0.30 -20.24
CA ALA A 156 -5.61 -0.32 -19.61
C ALA A 156 -5.63 0.28 -18.19
N GLN A 157 -4.59 0.04 -17.40
CA GLN A 157 -4.54 0.44 -15.98
C GLN A 157 -3.80 1.75 -15.74
N VAL A 158 -2.90 2.16 -16.65
CA VAL A 158 -2.04 3.34 -16.45
C VAL A 158 -2.30 4.41 -17.49
N LEU A 159 -2.02 4.16 -18.77
CA LEU A 159 -2.03 5.24 -19.77
C LEU A 159 -3.43 5.76 -20.08
N LEU A 160 -4.40 4.87 -20.33
CA LEU A 160 -5.76 5.25 -20.70
C LEU A 160 -6.52 5.96 -19.55
N PRO A 161 -6.47 5.48 -18.28
CA PRO A 161 -7.10 6.19 -17.17
C PRO A 161 -6.49 7.55 -16.86
N LEU A 162 -5.24 7.79 -17.26
CA LEU A 162 -4.55 9.08 -17.10
C LEU A 162 -4.73 10.00 -18.31
N GLY A 163 -5.50 9.60 -19.32
CA GLY A 163 -5.71 10.38 -20.55
C GLY A 163 -4.45 10.50 -21.43
N ARG A 164 -3.42 9.68 -21.22
CA ARG A 164 -2.14 9.73 -21.95
C ARG A 164 -2.23 9.00 -23.30
N PHE A 165 -3.18 9.40 -24.13
CA PHE A 165 -3.50 8.72 -25.39
C PHE A 165 -2.39 8.81 -26.44
N GLU A 166 -1.73 9.97 -26.57
CA GLU A 166 -0.63 10.13 -27.54
C GLU A 166 0.56 9.23 -27.18
N GLY A 167 0.96 9.24 -25.90
CA GLY A 167 2.02 8.35 -25.41
C GLY A 167 1.65 6.86 -25.54
N ALA A 168 0.37 6.51 -25.44
CA ALA A 168 -0.10 5.16 -25.71
C ALA A 168 0.02 4.77 -27.20
N GLU A 169 -0.33 5.66 -28.12
CA GLU A 169 -0.18 5.44 -29.56
C GLU A 169 1.29 5.30 -29.96
N GLU A 170 2.16 6.18 -29.46
CA GLU A 170 3.61 6.14 -29.68
C GLU A 170 4.23 4.84 -29.16
N LEU A 171 3.84 4.41 -27.95
CA LEU A 171 4.35 3.18 -27.35
C LEU A 171 4.04 1.96 -28.22
N VAL A 172 2.78 1.82 -28.66
CA VAL A 172 2.34 0.69 -29.51
C VAL A 172 3.04 0.72 -30.88
N GLN A 173 3.16 1.90 -31.49
CA GLN A 173 3.84 2.04 -32.79
C GLN A 173 5.35 1.76 -32.69
N GLY A 174 5.97 2.07 -31.55
CA GLY A 174 7.38 1.79 -31.28
C GLY A 174 7.69 0.31 -30.98
N CYS A 175 6.68 -0.53 -30.72
CA CYS A 175 6.88 -1.95 -30.44
C CYS A 175 7.05 -2.75 -31.74
N ALA A 176 8.29 -3.11 -32.06
CA ALA A 176 8.62 -3.92 -33.25
C ALA A 176 8.19 -5.39 -33.12
N VAL A 177 7.92 -5.87 -31.91
CA VAL A 177 7.55 -7.28 -31.64
C VAL A 177 6.07 -7.57 -31.93
N LEU A 178 5.22 -6.54 -31.90
CA LEU A 178 3.81 -6.71 -32.19
C LEU A 178 3.60 -6.93 -33.69
N ASP A 179 2.76 -7.90 -34.03
CA ASP A 179 2.31 -8.04 -35.41
C ASP A 179 1.39 -6.88 -35.81
N SER A 180 1.17 -6.70 -37.12
CA SER A 180 0.35 -5.60 -37.63
C SER A 180 -1.11 -5.67 -37.17
N GLN A 181 -1.63 -6.88 -36.88
CA GLN A 181 -3.00 -7.07 -36.41
C GLN A 181 -3.13 -6.65 -34.93
N GLN A 182 -2.23 -7.10 -34.07
CA GLN A 182 -2.11 -6.72 -32.66
C GLN A 182 -1.92 -5.21 -32.51
N GLN A 183 -1.04 -4.61 -33.31
CA GLN A 183 -0.88 -3.15 -33.32
C GLN A 183 -2.19 -2.43 -33.65
N LEU A 184 -2.94 -2.91 -34.65
CA LEU A 184 -4.24 -2.34 -35.00
C LEU A 184 -5.28 -2.52 -33.89
N GLU A 185 -5.30 -3.66 -33.20
CA GLU A 185 -6.18 -3.94 -32.06
C GLU A 185 -5.89 -3.03 -30.86
N PHE A 186 -4.62 -2.77 -30.56
CA PHE A 186 -4.27 -1.80 -29.52
C PHE A 186 -4.64 -0.38 -29.90
N LEU A 187 -4.34 0.05 -31.13
CA LEU A 187 -4.68 1.39 -31.62
C LEU A 187 -6.19 1.62 -31.68
N SER A 188 -6.99 0.62 -32.05
CA SER A 188 -8.45 0.71 -32.01
C SER A 188 -8.95 0.90 -30.58
N THR A 189 -8.43 0.12 -29.63
CA THR A 189 -8.75 0.21 -28.20
C THR A 189 -8.40 1.60 -27.62
N ILE A 190 -7.24 2.16 -28.01
CA ILE A 190 -6.83 3.51 -27.59
C ILE A 190 -7.80 4.56 -28.13
N ARG A 191 -8.13 4.50 -29.42
CA ARG A 191 -9.07 5.44 -30.07
C ARG A 191 -10.47 5.36 -29.47
N GLU A 192 -10.97 4.16 -29.19
CA GLU A 192 -12.24 3.95 -28.50
C GLU A 192 -12.24 4.55 -27.10
N SER A 193 -11.14 4.38 -26.37
CA SER A 193 -11.00 4.94 -25.03
C SER A 193 -10.91 6.47 -25.06
N ARG A 194 -10.19 7.06 -26.03
CA ARG A 194 -10.16 8.52 -26.25
C ARG A 194 -11.56 9.08 -26.56
N ARG A 195 -12.36 8.39 -27.38
CA ARG A 195 -13.76 8.78 -27.66
C ARG A 195 -14.63 8.72 -26.42
N ARG A 196 -14.54 7.64 -25.63
CA ARG A 196 -15.30 7.51 -24.37
C ARG A 196 -14.92 8.59 -23.37
N TRP A 197 -13.64 8.94 -23.28
CA TRP A 197 -13.16 10.01 -22.43
C TRP A 197 -13.74 11.37 -22.83
N ALA A 198 -13.66 11.73 -24.12
CA ALA A 198 -14.24 12.98 -24.63
C ALA A 198 -15.75 13.07 -24.38
N GLN A 199 -16.49 11.97 -24.58
CA GLN A 199 -17.92 11.91 -24.29
C GLN A 199 -18.21 12.11 -22.80
N GLN A 200 -17.42 11.50 -21.91
CA GLN A 200 -17.57 11.69 -20.48
C GLN A 200 -17.35 13.15 -20.09
N GLU A 201 -16.32 13.79 -20.63
CA GLU A 201 -15.98 15.19 -20.38
C GLU A 201 -17.06 16.15 -20.91
N GLU A 202 -17.62 15.88 -22.09
CA GLU A 202 -18.77 16.60 -22.64
C GLU A 202 -20.04 16.41 -21.79
N THR A 203 -20.32 15.20 -21.29
CA THR A 203 -21.50 14.97 -20.42
C THR A 203 -21.37 15.63 -19.06
N HIS A 204 -20.16 15.71 -18.49
CA HIS A 204 -19.91 16.45 -17.26
C HIS A 204 -20.09 17.95 -17.48
N SER A 205 -19.56 18.49 -18.59
CA SER A 205 -19.69 19.91 -18.94
C SER A 205 -21.15 20.30 -19.24
N ALA A 206 -21.88 19.47 -19.99
CA ALA A 206 -23.29 19.70 -20.31
C ALA A 206 -24.21 19.58 -19.07
N ALA A 207 -23.89 18.69 -18.13
CA ALA A 207 -24.59 18.59 -16.86
C ALA A 207 -24.39 19.85 -16.00
N GLU A 208 -23.18 20.43 -16.02
CA GLU A 208 -22.87 21.70 -15.34
C GLU A 208 -23.56 22.91 -16.01
N GLU A 209 -23.55 23.01 -17.35
CA GLU A 209 -24.19 24.10 -18.11
C GLU A 209 -25.73 24.08 -18.05
N GLN A 210 -26.37 22.90 -18.05
CA GLN A 210 -27.83 22.80 -17.87
C GLN A 210 -28.27 22.95 -16.41
N GLN A 211 -27.34 22.79 -15.48
CA GLN A 211 -27.59 23.08 -14.08
C GLN A 211 -27.49 24.56 -13.77
N GLU A 212 -26.71 25.38 -14.48
CA GLU A 212 -26.49 26.80 -14.16
C GLU A 212 -27.76 27.62 -13.81
N PRO A 213 -28.88 27.61 -14.59
CA PRO A 213 -30.08 28.36 -14.22
C PRO A 213 -30.88 27.70 -13.07
N ALA A 214 -30.74 26.39 -12.87
CA ALA A 214 -31.39 25.63 -11.79
C ALA A 214 -30.56 25.60 -10.50
N THR A 215 -29.24 25.72 -10.59
CA THR A 215 -28.31 25.77 -9.46
C THR A 215 -28.29 27.13 -8.83
N GLU A 216 -28.52 28.23 -9.54
CA GLU A 216 -28.69 29.53 -8.87
C GLU A 216 -29.93 29.53 -7.96
N THR A 217 -31.02 28.90 -8.40
CA THR A 217 -32.24 28.73 -7.59
C THR A 217 -32.08 27.64 -6.52
N LEU A 218 -31.42 26.53 -6.80
CA LEU A 218 -31.16 25.46 -5.82
C LEU A 218 -30.10 25.84 -4.78
N LEU A 219 -29.05 26.59 -5.16
CA LEU A 219 -28.02 27.14 -4.27
C LEU A 219 -28.60 28.29 -3.44
N GLY A 220 -29.53 29.08 -3.97
CA GLY A 220 -30.36 30.00 -3.19
C GLY A 220 -31.19 29.29 -2.12
N VAL A 221 -31.87 28.20 -2.48
CA VAL A 221 -32.67 27.39 -1.55
C VAL A 221 -31.80 26.60 -0.55
N LEU A 222 -30.67 26.04 -0.98
CA LEU A 222 -29.73 25.29 -0.14
C LEU A 222 -28.95 26.22 0.78
N SER A 223 -28.52 27.39 0.33
CA SER A 223 -27.88 28.39 1.20
C SER A 223 -28.87 28.91 2.24
N GLN A 224 -30.14 29.11 1.88
CA GLN A 224 -31.19 29.50 2.82
C GLN A 224 -31.54 28.38 3.80
N LYS A 225 -31.51 27.11 3.37
CA LYS A 225 -31.63 25.94 4.27
C LYS A 225 -30.41 25.77 5.18
N LEU A 226 -29.21 25.99 4.68
CA LEU A 226 -27.98 25.93 5.48
C LEU A 226 -27.89 27.09 6.47
N LEU A 227 -28.33 28.30 6.09
CA LEU A 227 -28.45 29.45 7.00
C LEU A 227 -29.51 29.22 8.07
N THR A 228 -30.66 28.64 7.72
CA THR A 228 -31.68 28.28 8.72
C THR A 228 -31.21 27.15 9.63
N MET A 229 -30.52 26.14 9.12
CA MET A 229 -29.88 25.10 9.92
C MET A 229 -28.76 25.65 10.82
N LEU A 230 -27.90 26.55 10.32
CA LEU A 230 -26.84 27.19 11.10
C LEU A 230 -27.40 28.11 12.19
N THR A 231 -28.48 28.84 11.90
CA THR A 231 -29.13 29.68 12.92
C THR A 231 -29.83 28.84 13.97
N LEU A 232 -30.46 27.72 13.58
CA LEU A 232 -31.03 26.75 14.53
C LEU A 232 -29.92 26.12 15.38
N LEU A 233 -28.82 25.69 14.75
CA LEU A 233 -27.66 25.10 15.43
C LEU A 233 -26.99 26.11 16.36
N ARG A 234 -26.81 27.37 15.95
CA ARG A 234 -26.30 28.43 16.84
C ARG A 234 -27.24 28.69 18.00
N ARG A 235 -28.56 28.60 17.78
CA ARG A 235 -29.57 28.79 18.84
C ARG A 235 -29.58 27.62 19.82
N THR A 236 -29.43 26.38 19.35
CA THR A 236 -29.30 25.21 20.22
C THR A 236 -27.95 25.19 20.92
N LEU A 237 -26.86 25.56 20.26
CA LEU A 237 -25.53 25.64 20.87
C LEU A 237 -25.46 26.75 21.94
N ARG A 238 -26.11 27.90 21.71
CA ARG A 238 -26.21 28.97 22.71
C ARG A 238 -27.14 28.59 23.88
N SER A 239 -28.18 27.79 23.63
CA SER A 239 -29.04 27.21 24.68
C SER A 239 -28.29 26.15 25.51
N MET A 240 -27.57 25.25 24.86
CA MET A 240 -26.74 24.24 25.52
C MET A 240 -25.54 24.86 26.23
N SER A 241 -24.98 25.96 25.72
CA SER A 241 -23.90 26.72 26.38
C SER A 241 -24.33 27.20 27.77
N ASN A 242 -25.56 27.69 27.93
CA ASN A 242 -26.13 28.03 29.24
C ASN A 242 -26.27 26.81 30.16
N HIS A 243 -26.43 25.60 29.60
CA HIS A 243 -26.41 24.34 30.33
C HIS A 243 -24.98 23.87 30.67
N PHE A 244 -24.00 24.13 29.81
CA PHE A 244 -22.57 23.81 30.04
C PHE A 244 -21.95 24.65 31.17
N TYR A 245 -22.46 25.85 31.44
CA TYR A 245 -22.04 26.66 32.61
C TYR A 245 -22.47 26.07 33.96
N LEU A 246 -23.44 25.14 33.96
CA LEU A 246 -23.93 24.44 35.16
C LEU A 246 -23.29 23.05 35.34
N LEU A 247 -22.60 22.52 34.33
CA LEU A 247 -21.92 21.23 34.45
C LEU A 247 -20.64 21.39 35.30
N PRO A 248 -20.39 20.50 36.27
CA PRO A 248 -19.19 20.60 37.08
C PRO A 248 -17.96 20.48 36.19
N TYR A 249 -17.08 21.49 36.23
CA TYR A 249 -15.88 21.63 35.40
C TYR A 249 -15.05 20.33 35.28
N LYS A 250 -15.04 19.51 36.34
CA LYS A 250 -14.38 18.19 36.38
C LYS A 250 -14.90 17.20 35.33
N LYS A 251 -16.21 17.18 35.05
CA LYS A 251 -16.82 16.29 34.05
C LYS A 251 -16.56 16.76 32.62
N MET A 252 -16.53 18.09 32.43
CA MET A 252 -16.17 18.70 31.15
C MET A 252 -14.71 18.41 30.81
N LEU A 253 -13.80 18.60 31.77
CA LEU A 253 -12.37 18.31 31.60
C LEU A 253 -12.12 16.81 31.36
N LEU A 254 -12.86 15.93 32.03
CA LEU A 254 -12.81 14.48 31.76
C LEU A 254 -13.29 14.15 30.34
N ALA A 255 -14.40 14.73 29.88
CA ALA A 255 -14.91 14.52 28.53
C ALA A 255 -13.93 15.05 27.47
N THR A 256 -13.34 16.22 27.68
CA THR A 256 -12.30 16.78 26.80
C THR A 256 -11.04 15.92 26.82
N PHE A 257 -10.63 15.40 27.98
CA PHE A 257 -9.49 14.49 28.09
C PHE A 257 -9.75 13.15 27.38
N LEU A 258 -10.95 12.57 27.53
CA LEU A 258 -11.35 11.37 26.81
C LEU A 258 -11.39 11.61 25.30
N LEU A 259 -11.95 12.74 24.86
CA LEU A 259 -11.97 13.11 23.45
C LEU A 259 -10.55 13.33 22.89
N TYR A 260 -9.67 13.94 23.68
CA TYR A 260 -8.25 14.09 23.34
C TYR A 260 -7.56 12.73 23.21
N LEU A 261 -7.80 11.79 24.14
CA LEU A 261 -7.28 10.43 24.04
C LEU A 261 -7.80 9.71 22.79
N VAL A 262 -9.08 9.87 22.46
CA VAL A 262 -9.70 9.29 21.26
C VAL A 262 -9.07 9.88 19.99
N VAL A 263 -8.95 11.20 19.88
CA VAL A 263 -8.42 11.88 18.68
C VAL A 263 -6.92 11.69 18.51
N VAL A 264 -6.16 11.67 19.61
CA VAL A 264 -4.68 11.52 19.57
C VAL A 264 -4.24 10.06 19.56
N ARG A 265 -5.10 9.09 19.93
CA ARG A 265 -4.74 7.65 20.01
C ARG A 265 -5.59 6.68 19.20
N LEU A 266 -6.44 7.15 18.29
CA LEU A 266 -7.00 6.30 17.22
C LEU A 266 -6.32 6.50 15.86
N ASP A 267 -5.14 7.12 15.84
CA ASP A 267 -4.22 7.06 14.69
C ASP A 267 -3.35 5.80 14.81
N PRO A 268 -3.53 4.78 13.93
CA PRO A 268 -2.91 3.46 14.07
C PRO A 268 -1.40 3.42 13.74
N ALA A 269 -0.74 4.56 13.49
CA ALA A 269 0.61 4.60 12.94
C ALA A 269 1.74 5.11 13.88
N SER A 270 1.56 5.20 15.20
CA SER A 270 2.65 5.67 16.11
C SER A 270 3.06 4.67 17.21
N PRO A 271 4.30 4.10 17.19
CA PRO A 271 4.74 3.07 18.14
C PRO A 271 5.45 3.61 19.40
N THR A 272 5.43 4.92 19.69
CA THR A 272 6.30 5.52 20.73
C THR A 272 5.64 5.79 22.09
N SER A 273 4.65 5.00 22.51
CA SER A 273 3.93 5.32 23.76
C SER A 273 3.42 4.16 24.62
N LEU A 274 3.72 2.93 24.25
CA LEU A 274 3.45 1.74 25.06
C LEU A 274 3.98 1.82 26.52
N PRO A 275 5.19 2.33 26.82
CA PRO A 275 5.67 2.38 28.20
C PRO A 275 4.97 3.46 29.05
N PHE A 276 4.46 4.53 28.42
CA PHE A 276 3.76 5.61 29.13
C PHE A 276 2.33 5.20 29.51
N ILE A 277 1.63 4.47 28.64
CA ILE A 277 0.28 3.93 28.95
C ILE A 277 0.36 2.92 30.09
N TYR A 278 1.36 2.03 30.09
CA TYR A 278 1.52 1.07 31.20
C TYR A 278 1.76 1.78 32.53
N LYS A 279 2.59 2.84 32.55
CA LYS A 279 2.77 3.69 33.74
C LYS A 279 1.50 4.42 34.15
N LEU A 280 0.70 4.91 33.20
CA LEU A 280 -0.58 5.58 33.50
C LEU A 280 -1.61 4.61 34.07
N VAL A 281 -1.72 3.40 33.52
CA VAL A 281 -2.60 2.33 34.04
C VAL A 281 -2.13 1.88 35.41
N GLN A 282 -0.82 1.82 35.65
CA GLN A 282 -0.25 1.48 36.96
C GLN A 282 -0.52 2.59 38.00
N LEU A 283 -0.35 3.86 37.63
CA LEU A 283 -0.70 4.99 38.49
C LEU A 283 -2.20 5.05 38.78
N PHE A 284 -3.04 4.73 37.78
CA PHE A 284 -4.49 4.67 37.96
C PHE A 284 -4.88 3.51 38.87
N ARG A 285 -4.25 2.33 38.73
CA ARG A 285 -4.44 1.20 39.67
C ARG A 285 -3.97 1.53 41.08
N GLN A 286 -2.85 2.23 41.24
CA GLN A 286 -2.35 2.66 42.56
C GLN A 286 -3.26 3.70 43.21
N ALA A 287 -3.73 4.70 42.45
CA ALA A 287 -4.69 5.68 42.93
C ALA A 287 -6.03 5.03 43.28
N TRP A 288 -6.49 4.06 42.48
CA TRP A 288 -7.72 3.30 42.72
C TRP A 288 -7.61 2.42 43.98
N ALA A 289 -6.46 1.79 44.21
CA ALA A 289 -6.17 1.02 45.41
C ALA A 289 -6.09 1.90 46.67
N ALA A 290 -5.59 3.14 46.56
CA ALA A 290 -5.53 4.10 47.66
C ALA A 290 -6.92 4.67 48.01
N VAL A 291 -7.78 4.89 47.01
CA VAL A 291 -9.14 5.43 47.21
C VAL A 291 -10.12 4.38 47.74
N LEU A 292 -9.88 3.09 47.47
CA LEU A 292 -10.71 1.97 47.95
C LEU A 292 -10.08 1.17 49.10
N SER A 293 -8.93 1.60 49.63
CA SER A 293 -8.38 0.97 50.83
C SER A 293 -9.29 1.30 52.02
N PRO A 294 -9.81 0.28 52.73
CA PRO A 294 -10.68 0.49 53.89
C PRO A 294 -9.86 1.17 54.99
N VAL A 295 -10.30 2.36 55.36
CA VAL A 295 -9.81 3.09 56.55
C VAL A 295 -9.85 2.14 57.75
N HIS A 296 -8.69 1.84 58.31
CA HIS A 296 -8.56 1.14 59.59
C HIS A 296 -9.39 1.87 60.64
N ARG A 297 -10.37 1.17 61.24
CA ARG A 297 -11.14 1.63 62.41
C ARG A 297 -10.18 1.82 63.60
N PRO A 298 -10.24 2.92 64.35
CA PRO A 298 -9.52 3.01 65.62
C PRO A 298 -10.18 2.11 66.69
N PRO A 299 -9.42 1.69 67.71
CA PRO A 299 -9.91 0.75 68.72
C PRO A 299 -10.95 1.43 69.62
N ILE A 300 -12.10 0.80 69.78
CA ILE A 300 -13.08 1.19 70.79
C ILE A 300 -12.61 0.57 72.11
N ARG A 301 -12.28 1.44 73.06
CA ARG A 301 -12.09 1.15 74.47
C ARG A 301 -13.41 1.45 75.15
N ASP A 302 -14.02 0.43 75.75
CA ASP A 302 -14.78 0.43 77.02
C ASP A 302 -15.14 -1.02 77.37
#